data_AF-A0A661P554-F1
#
_entry.id   AF-A0A661P554-F1
#
_cell.length_a   1.000
_cell.length_b   1.000
_cell.length_c   1.000
_cell.angle_alpha   90.00
_cell.angle_beta   90.00
_cell.angle_gamma   90.00
#
_symmetry.space_group_name_H-M   'P 1'
#
loop_
_entity.id
_entity.type
_entity.pdbx_description
1 polymer ?
#
loop_
_entity_poly.entity_id
_entity_poly.type
_entity_poly.pdbx_seq_one_letter_code
_entity_poly.pdbx_strand_id
1 'polypeptide(L)'
;MAQALSNRSEPGIDAEFELTRSGVSTTSYAGIDILGMSFFRKVQEGQGTIVVQTPGGARSIFFESLHNEAGWFFSSHGYTRVGLSGMIFDPEHPEGAMGEANVLFQVVEGDKKMERDKLLDHLDGIIIGVAGGPALAALEGPANELERYVEVYCPDSEAFDPCRDEVLDTPTVKQLRQAGRDALTAATEGLDEEPRQLVLAAGELRLTAQATLEPNAQWVGPPTSIVVDYRLDDAALARVLLDHDAADFETALNTYLKAAEVDRMDGPSEMAADREAIVADASKLVAAAAKVYADQRNHYGQIVAAERWVMPQHPELGELGSRAIEIRFPVDSDRTVIYEEAVARSLAQARSQVATELVDQLIDVTDQSGTSKHPEQLVAYSLLALTPASSIDLRLDVDLDVDDTWEQDFSHYRKAGYESLDLYAQGNDVSPIDGGLFDIDELIAVP
;
A
#
# COMPACT_ATOMS: atom_id res chain seq x y z
N MET A 1 18.58 1.08 18.76
CA MET A 1 19.90 0.98 18.09
C MET A 1 21.05 0.52 19.02
N ALA A 2 21.77 1.38 19.75
CA ALA A 2 22.94 0.96 20.56
C ALA A 2 22.60 -0.02 21.71
N GLN A 3 21.40 0.09 22.26
CA GLN A 3 20.94 -0.72 23.40
C GLN A 3 20.46 -2.12 23.00
N ALA A 4 20.00 -2.30 21.75
CA ALA A 4 19.63 -3.60 21.19
C ALA A 4 20.88 -4.44 20.85
N LEU A 5 21.93 -3.79 20.35
CA LEU A 5 23.22 -4.41 20.05
C LEU A 5 23.98 -4.83 21.32
N SER A 6 23.87 -4.07 22.41
CA SER A 6 24.47 -4.43 23.71
C SER A 6 23.85 -5.69 24.35
N ASN A 7 22.61 -6.04 23.98
CA ASN A 7 21.89 -7.15 24.60
C ASN A 7 22.13 -8.50 23.91
N ARG A 8 22.76 -8.51 22.72
CA ARG A 8 23.12 -9.72 21.97
C ARG A 8 24.61 -10.04 22.18
N SER A 9 24.94 -10.42 23.41
CA SER A 9 26.29 -10.81 23.81
C SER A 9 26.66 -12.19 23.25
N GLU A 10 27.19 -12.24 22.03
CA GLU A 10 28.15 -13.30 21.66
C GLU A 10 29.57 -12.82 22.01
N PRO A 11 30.38 -13.63 22.72
CA PRO A 11 31.71 -13.20 23.10
C PRO A 11 32.67 -13.34 21.91
N GLY A 12 33.17 -12.21 21.40
CA GLY A 12 34.43 -12.19 20.64
C GLY A 12 34.47 -11.43 19.31
N ILE A 13 33.50 -10.57 18.99
CA ILE A 13 33.58 -9.71 17.79
C ILE A 13 33.79 -8.26 18.24
N ASP A 14 35.01 -7.75 18.09
CA ASP A 14 35.26 -6.29 18.00
C ASP A 14 34.70 -5.86 16.64
N ALA A 15 33.48 -5.31 16.65
CA ALA A 15 32.89 -4.66 15.49
C ALA A 15 33.12 -3.16 15.62
N GLU A 16 34.05 -2.63 14.83
CA GLU A 16 34.25 -1.19 14.70
C GLU A 16 33.15 -0.64 13.78
N PHE A 17 32.09 -0.12 14.39
CA PHE A 17 30.95 0.47 13.68
C PHE A 17 31.19 1.94 13.40
N GLU A 18 31.45 2.30 12.15
CA GLU A 18 31.38 3.70 11.69
C GLU A 18 30.02 3.96 11.04
N LEU A 19 29.06 4.44 11.83
CA LEU A 19 27.76 4.88 11.34
C LEU A 19 27.84 6.34 10.88
N THR A 20 28.08 6.58 9.60
CA THR A 20 27.98 7.92 9.00
C THR A 20 26.55 8.15 8.49
N ARG A 21 25.68 8.71 9.33
CA ARG A 21 24.36 9.21 8.87
C ARG A 21 24.57 10.59 8.24
N SER A 22 24.57 10.64 6.91
CA SER A 22 24.38 11.89 6.17
C SER A 22 22.99 11.88 5.56
N GLY A 23 22.21 12.92 5.82
CA GLY A 23 20.84 13.02 5.32
C GLY A 23 20.32 14.44 5.36
N VAL A 24 19.40 14.74 4.45
CA VAL A 24 18.68 16.01 4.36
C VAL A 24 17.21 15.68 4.56
N SER A 25 16.54 16.44 5.44
CA SER A 25 15.08 16.37 5.58
C SER A 25 14.49 17.75 5.38
N THR A 26 13.47 17.82 4.55
CA THR A 26 12.67 19.01 4.25
C THR A 26 11.25 18.74 4.70
N THR A 27 10.72 19.59 5.55
CA THR A 27 9.31 19.52 5.98
C THR A 27 8.62 20.79 5.52
N SER A 28 7.57 20.63 4.72
CA SER A 28 6.65 21.69 4.38
C SER A 28 5.29 21.41 5.03
N TYR A 29 4.73 22.43 5.66
CA TYR A 29 3.42 22.38 6.28
C TYR A 29 2.64 23.61 5.87
N ALA A 30 1.46 23.39 5.32
CA ALA A 30 0.50 24.44 5.02
C ALA A 30 -0.79 24.11 5.76
N GLY A 31 -1.20 24.97 6.69
CA GLY A 31 -2.44 24.78 7.43
C GLY A 31 -3.14 26.10 7.74
N ILE A 32 -4.46 26.07 7.79
CA ILE A 32 -5.30 27.20 8.16
C ILE A 32 -6.37 26.70 9.12
N ASP A 33 -6.41 27.29 10.32
CA ASP A 33 -7.49 27.10 11.28
C ASP A 33 -8.51 28.24 11.16
N ILE A 34 -9.75 27.93 10.79
CA ILE A 34 -10.84 28.91 10.72
C ILE A 34 -11.92 28.47 11.69
N LEU A 35 -12.18 29.24 12.75
CA LEU A 35 -13.28 28.98 13.71
C LEU A 35 -13.26 27.56 14.34
N GLY A 36 -12.06 26.99 14.58
CA GLY A 36 -11.90 25.64 15.13
C GLY A 36 -11.91 24.52 14.08
N MET A 37 -11.87 24.88 12.80
CA MET A 37 -11.79 23.96 11.66
C MET A 37 -10.37 23.94 11.10
N SER A 38 -9.72 22.77 11.08
CA SER A 38 -8.37 22.61 10.53
C SER A 38 -8.41 22.11 9.09
N PHE A 39 -7.62 22.76 8.24
CA PHE A 39 -7.25 22.31 6.91
C PHE A 39 -5.74 22.20 6.90
N PHE A 40 -5.19 21.07 6.46
CA PHE A 40 -3.74 20.93 6.42
C PHE A 40 -3.26 20.08 5.24
N ARG A 41 -2.04 20.39 4.82
CA ARG A 41 -1.20 19.54 3.98
C ARG A 41 0.19 19.52 4.58
N LYS A 42 0.74 18.32 4.78
CA LYS A 42 2.08 18.09 5.28
C LYS A 42 2.84 17.27 4.25
N VAL A 43 3.98 17.78 3.79
CA VAL A 43 4.92 17.03 2.96
C VAL A 43 6.24 16.97 3.69
N GLN A 44 6.73 15.77 3.93
CA GLN A 44 8.01 15.51 4.56
C GLN A 44 8.85 14.60 3.67
N GLU A 45 10.00 15.12 3.24
CA GLU A 45 10.98 14.39 2.46
C GLU A 45 12.19 14.06 3.34
N GLY A 46 12.76 12.88 3.12
CA GLY A 46 13.97 12.42 3.79
C GLY A 46 14.83 11.63 2.82
N GLN A 47 16.14 11.88 2.83
CA GLN A 47 17.10 11.04 2.12
C GLN A 47 18.32 10.79 3.00
N GLY A 48 18.94 9.63 2.85
CA GLY A 48 20.21 9.36 3.51
C GLY A 48 20.86 8.04 3.13
N THR A 49 22.09 7.89 3.62
CA THR A 49 22.89 6.68 3.45
C THR A 49 23.32 6.15 4.81
N ILE A 50 23.30 4.83 4.94
CA ILE A 50 23.82 4.07 6.07
C ILE A 50 24.87 3.12 5.50
N VAL A 51 26.10 3.19 6.02
CA VAL A 51 27.17 2.25 5.66
C VAL A 51 27.55 1.45 6.90
N VAL A 52 27.66 0.13 6.74
CA VAL A 52 28.03 -0.79 7.80
C VAL A 52 29.17 -1.65 7.29
N GLN A 53 30.30 -1.57 7.98
CA GLN A 53 31.48 -2.36 7.67
C GLN A 53 31.71 -3.36 8.79
N THR A 54 31.92 -4.62 8.42
CA THR A 54 32.25 -5.71 9.33
C THR A 54 33.44 -6.50 8.77
N PRO A 55 34.13 -7.32 9.57
CA PRO A 55 35.14 -8.22 9.05
C PRO A 55 34.62 -9.19 7.98
N GLY A 56 33.31 -9.49 7.98
CA GLY A 56 32.63 -10.32 7.00
C GLY A 56 32.12 -9.56 5.77
N GLY A 57 32.46 -8.29 5.57
CA GLY A 57 32.06 -7.52 4.39
C GLY A 57 31.52 -6.12 4.70
N ALA A 58 31.22 -5.38 3.63
CA ALA A 58 30.63 -4.04 3.69
C ALA A 58 29.22 -4.05 3.10
N ARG A 59 28.33 -3.27 3.71
CA ARG A 59 26.96 -3.06 3.24
C ARG A 59 26.65 -1.57 3.24
N SER A 60 26.01 -1.09 2.18
CA SER A 60 25.50 0.27 2.11
C SER A 60 24.01 0.25 1.79
N ILE A 61 23.22 0.98 2.59
CA ILE A 61 21.79 1.17 2.42
C ILE A 61 21.57 2.65 2.09
N PHE A 62 20.90 2.92 0.98
CA PHE A 62 20.37 4.23 0.66
C PHE A 62 18.87 4.22 0.86
N PHE A 63 18.33 5.28 1.45
CA PHE A 63 16.89 5.45 1.60
C PHE A 63 16.45 6.81 1.10
N GLU A 64 15.27 6.83 0.49
CA GLU A 64 14.54 8.04 0.10
C GLU A 64 13.09 7.88 0.53
N SER A 65 12.58 8.78 1.38
CA SER A 65 11.21 8.78 1.85
C SER A 65 10.48 10.06 1.47
N LEU A 66 9.21 9.90 1.10
CA LEU A 66 8.25 10.96 0.93
C LEU A 66 7.00 10.59 1.73
N HIS A 67 6.60 11.47 2.63
CA HIS A 67 5.36 11.40 3.36
C HIS A 67 4.50 12.61 2.96
N ASN A 68 3.28 12.35 2.49
CA ASN A 68 2.32 13.37 2.10
C ASN A 68 0.98 13.05 2.77
N GLU A 69 0.52 13.96 3.62
CA GLU A 69 -0.73 13.83 4.36
C GLU A 69 -1.57 15.08 4.16
N ALA A 70 -2.85 14.87 3.92
CA ALA A 70 -3.86 15.92 3.83
C ALA A 70 -5.05 15.58 4.73
N GLY A 71 -5.83 16.58 5.12
CA GLY A 71 -6.99 16.32 5.95
C GLY A 71 -7.98 17.46 5.97
N TRP A 72 -9.21 17.11 6.30
CA TRP A 72 -10.33 18.03 6.43
C TRP A 72 -11.17 17.73 7.67
N PHE A 73 -11.23 18.71 8.59
CA PHE A 73 -12.00 18.66 9.85
C PHE A 73 -11.63 17.50 10.79
N PHE A 74 -12.16 16.32 10.49
CA PHE A 74 -12.13 15.12 11.30
C PHE A 74 -11.52 13.94 10.55
N SER A 75 -11.30 14.10 9.23
CA SER A 75 -10.62 13.12 8.40
C SER A 75 -9.19 13.57 8.07
N SER A 76 -8.28 12.60 8.03
CA SER A 76 -6.95 12.70 7.47
C SER A 76 -6.76 11.53 6.52
N HIS A 77 -6.04 11.75 5.43
CA HIS A 77 -5.64 10.69 4.51
C HIS A 77 -4.29 11.04 3.91
N GLY A 78 -3.57 10.05 3.45
CA GLY A 78 -2.28 10.29 2.83
C GLY A 78 -1.49 9.03 2.64
N TYR A 79 -0.23 9.23 2.32
CA TYR A 79 0.68 8.14 2.06
C TYR A 79 2.11 8.43 2.47
N THR A 80 2.85 7.36 2.68
CA THR A 80 4.30 7.37 2.82
C THR A 80 4.88 6.37 1.83
N ARG A 81 5.82 6.78 1.00
CA ARG A 81 6.61 5.88 0.16
C ARG A 81 8.08 5.97 0.54
N VAL A 82 8.74 4.83 0.70
CA VAL A 82 10.17 4.73 1.02
C VAL A 82 10.86 3.84 0.00
N GLY A 83 11.73 4.43 -0.82
CA GLY A 83 12.67 3.69 -1.64
C GLY A 83 13.87 3.28 -0.79
N LEU A 84 14.20 2.00 -0.81
CA LEU A 84 15.42 1.46 -0.21
C LEU A 84 16.27 0.82 -1.30
N SER A 85 17.58 1.04 -1.25
CA SER A 85 18.52 0.26 -2.05
C SER A 85 19.71 -0.18 -1.24
N GLY A 86 20.13 -1.43 -1.46
CA GLY A 86 21.24 -2.08 -0.78
C GLY A 86 22.33 -2.45 -1.76
N MET A 87 23.59 -2.33 -1.32
CA MET A 87 24.74 -2.99 -1.96
C MET A 87 25.43 -3.86 -0.93
N ILE A 88 25.59 -5.15 -1.23
CA ILE A 88 26.22 -6.14 -0.37
C ILE A 88 27.54 -6.57 -1.00
N PHE A 89 28.62 -6.48 -0.24
CA PHE A 89 29.95 -6.95 -0.62
C PHE A 89 30.35 -8.11 0.29
N ASP A 90 30.24 -9.34 -0.22
CA ASP A 90 30.62 -10.56 0.49
C ASP A 90 32.05 -11.00 0.09
N PRO A 91 32.99 -11.08 1.05
CA PRO A 91 34.35 -11.55 0.79
C PRO A 91 34.45 -13.06 0.50
N GLU A 92 33.47 -13.87 0.90
CA GLU A 92 33.40 -15.31 0.59
C GLU A 92 32.81 -15.57 -0.81
N HIS A 93 32.05 -14.61 -1.35
CA HIS A 93 31.57 -14.60 -2.74
C HIS A 93 32.15 -13.40 -3.52
N PRO A 94 33.47 -13.41 -3.82
CA PRO A 94 34.16 -12.28 -4.46
C PRO A 94 33.68 -11.99 -5.90
N GLU A 95 32.92 -12.92 -6.47
CA GLU A 95 32.37 -12.95 -7.82
C GLU A 95 31.56 -11.69 -8.17
N GLY A 96 30.93 -11.01 -7.19
CA GLY A 96 30.15 -9.80 -7.47
C GLY A 96 29.56 -9.13 -6.24
N ALA A 97 29.39 -7.80 -6.28
CA ALA A 97 28.54 -7.14 -5.29
C ALA A 97 27.08 -7.43 -5.63
N MET A 98 26.24 -7.72 -4.64
CA MET A 98 24.79 -7.90 -4.85
C MET A 98 24.10 -6.57 -4.61
N GLY A 99 23.12 -6.26 -5.46
CA GLY A 99 22.36 -5.01 -5.40
C GLY A 99 20.88 -5.33 -5.24
N GLU A 100 20.22 -4.66 -4.32
CA GLU A 100 18.80 -4.87 -4.02
C GLU A 100 18.08 -3.53 -4.04
N ALA A 101 16.86 -3.49 -4.57
CA ALA A 101 15.98 -2.35 -4.60
C ALA A 101 14.62 -2.73 -4.02
N ASN A 102 14.12 -1.93 -3.10
CA ASN A 102 12.84 -2.16 -2.45
C ASN A 102 12.05 -0.86 -2.43
N VAL A 103 10.72 -0.98 -2.38
CA VAL A 103 9.83 0.13 -2.07
C VAL A 103 8.86 -0.31 -0.98
N LEU A 104 8.81 0.45 0.10
CA LEU A 104 7.68 0.42 1.03
C LEU A 104 6.66 1.45 0.56
N PHE A 105 5.39 1.06 0.51
CA PHE A 105 4.29 1.99 0.30
C PHE A 105 3.25 1.81 1.40
N GLN A 106 2.93 2.91 2.07
CA GLN A 106 1.95 2.97 3.14
C GLN A 106 0.87 3.97 2.75
N VAL A 107 -0.39 3.57 2.92
CA VAL A 107 -1.56 4.46 2.86
C VAL A 107 -2.14 4.55 4.26
N VAL A 108 -2.55 5.76 4.64
CA VAL A 108 -3.22 6.03 5.91
C VAL A 108 -4.53 6.75 5.64
N GLU A 109 -5.58 6.36 6.37
CA GLU A 109 -6.80 7.15 6.49
C GLU A 109 -7.28 7.11 7.93
N GLY A 110 -7.51 8.27 8.52
CA GLY A 110 -8.10 8.43 9.84
C GLY A 110 -9.37 9.26 9.74
N ASP A 111 -10.44 8.86 10.41
CA ASP A 111 -11.66 9.66 10.51
C ASP A 111 -12.25 9.52 11.89
N LYS A 112 -12.67 10.62 12.52
CA LYS A 112 -13.40 10.53 13.81
C LYS A 112 -14.80 9.94 13.66
N LYS A 113 -15.34 9.93 12.44
CA LYS A 113 -16.65 9.39 12.11
C LYS A 113 -16.56 8.73 10.74
N MET A 114 -15.91 7.56 10.72
CA MET A 114 -15.61 6.83 9.50
C MET A 114 -16.88 6.29 8.87
N GLU A 115 -17.26 6.85 7.72
CA GLU A 115 -18.36 6.34 6.91
C GLU A 115 -18.09 4.89 6.48
N ARG A 116 -19.12 4.05 6.52
CA ARG A 116 -19.03 2.63 6.14
C ARG A 116 -18.32 2.43 4.80
N ASP A 117 -18.68 3.20 3.78
CA ASP A 117 -18.13 3.03 2.43
C ASP A 117 -16.62 3.25 2.37
N LYS A 118 -16.07 4.19 3.14
CA LYS A 118 -14.61 4.40 3.19
C LYS A 118 -13.88 3.19 3.76
N LEU A 119 -14.42 2.61 4.84
CA LEU A 119 -13.90 1.36 5.40
C LEU A 119 -14.01 0.23 4.36
N LEU A 120 -15.14 0.11 3.67
CA LEU A 120 -15.34 -0.90 2.62
C LEU A 120 -14.36 -0.73 1.46
N ASP A 121 -14.04 0.50 1.05
CA ASP A 121 -13.10 0.76 -0.05
C ASP A 121 -11.68 0.27 0.27
N HIS A 122 -11.23 0.44 1.51
CA HIS A 122 -9.96 -0.13 1.97
C HIS A 122 -9.99 -1.66 2.01
N LEU A 123 -11.06 -2.25 2.54
CA LEU A 123 -11.19 -3.71 2.65
C LEU A 123 -11.32 -4.37 1.27
N ASP A 124 -12.07 -3.76 0.36
CA ASP A 124 -12.18 -4.18 -1.04
C ASP A 124 -10.83 -4.09 -1.74
N GLY A 125 -10.08 -3.01 -1.50
CA GLY A 125 -8.72 -2.83 -1.99
C GLY A 125 -7.76 -3.94 -1.53
N ILE A 126 -7.84 -4.34 -0.26
CA ILE A 126 -7.05 -5.46 0.28
C ILE A 126 -7.47 -6.79 -0.33
N ILE A 127 -8.78 -7.09 -0.40
CA ILE A 127 -9.28 -8.35 -0.97
C ILE A 127 -8.89 -8.47 -2.44
N ILE A 128 -9.02 -7.39 -3.23
CA ILE A 128 -8.58 -7.35 -4.63
C ILE A 128 -7.07 -7.50 -4.72
N GLY A 129 -6.32 -6.74 -3.91
CA GLY A 129 -4.86 -6.72 -3.95
C GLY A 129 -4.23 -8.08 -3.67
N VAL A 130 -4.81 -8.85 -2.73
CA VAL A 130 -4.24 -10.11 -2.25
C VAL A 130 -4.86 -11.34 -2.93
N ALA A 131 -6.19 -11.35 -3.10
CA ALA A 131 -6.95 -12.51 -3.60
C ALA A 131 -7.56 -12.30 -5.00
N GLY A 132 -7.48 -11.09 -5.54
CA GLY A 132 -8.00 -10.74 -6.86
C GLY A 132 -9.51 -10.46 -6.91
N GLY A 133 -9.94 -9.85 -8.03
CA GLY A 133 -11.34 -9.52 -8.28
C GLY A 133 -12.35 -10.67 -8.13
N PRO A 134 -12.05 -11.93 -8.52
CA PRO A 134 -12.96 -13.05 -8.29
C PRO A 134 -13.28 -13.33 -6.82
N ALA A 135 -12.33 -13.10 -5.90
CA ALA A 135 -12.56 -13.30 -4.47
C ALA A 135 -13.50 -12.23 -3.91
N LEU A 136 -13.31 -10.96 -4.29
CA LEU A 136 -14.25 -9.90 -3.95
C LEU A 136 -15.64 -10.21 -4.52
N ALA A 137 -15.74 -10.55 -5.81
CA ALA A 137 -17.02 -10.84 -6.46
C ALA A 137 -17.77 -12.01 -5.80
N ALA A 138 -17.06 -13.01 -5.27
CA ALA A 138 -17.67 -14.11 -4.51
C ALA A 138 -18.30 -13.63 -3.20
N LEU A 139 -17.68 -12.65 -2.54
CA LEU A 139 -18.17 -12.05 -1.30
C LEU A 139 -19.31 -11.04 -1.53
N GLU A 140 -19.27 -10.28 -2.61
CA GLU A 140 -20.24 -9.21 -2.91
C GLU A 140 -21.69 -9.68 -2.93
N GLY A 141 -21.98 -10.85 -3.50
CA GLY A 141 -23.34 -11.37 -3.61
C GLY A 141 -24.08 -11.44 -2.26
N PRO A 142 -23.62 -12.26 -1.30
CA PRO A 142 -24.22 -12.34 0.02
C PRO A 142 -24.09 -11.04 0.83
N ALA A 143 -23.03 -10.27 0.63
CA ALA A 143 -22.74 -9.11 1.45
C ALA A 143 -23.55 -7.86 1.06
N ASN A 144 -23.81 -7.65 -0.24
CA ASN A 144 -24.70 -6.59 -0.71
C ASN A 144 -26.18 -6.93 -0.42
N GLU A 145 -26.55 -8.22 -0.46
CA GLU A 145 -27.88 -8.65 0.01
C GLU A 145 -28.05 -8.44 1.53
N LEU A 146 -26.97 -8.61 2.30
CA LEU A 146 -26.95 -8.34 3.73
C LEU A 146 -27.21 -6.86 4.03
N GLU A 147 -26.52 -5.96 3.34
CA GLU A 147 -26.71 -4.51 3.47
C GLU A 147 -28.15 -4.10 3.11
N ARG A 148 -28.63 -4.55 1.93
CA ARG A 148 -30.01 -4.31 1.50
C ARG A 148 -31.05 -4.84 2.48
N TYR A 149 -30.81 -6.02 3.07
CA TYR A 149 -31.73 -6.58 4.07
C TYR A 149 -31.79 -5.73 5.33
N VAL A 150 -30.64 -5.27 5.84
CA VAL A 150 -30.56 -4.47 7.06
C VAL A 150 -31.26 -3.12 6.88
N GLU A 151 -31.02 -2.44 5.76
CA GLU A 151 -31.66 -1.17 5.39
C GLU A 151 -33.19 -1.30 5.27
N VAL A 152 -33.67 -2.40 4.66
CA VAL A 152 -35.12 -2.65 4.53
C VAL A 152 -35.76 -3.06 5.86
N TYR A 153 -35.03 -3.77 6.73
CA TYR A 153 -35.55 -4.23 8.01
C TYR A 153 -35.75 -3.09 9.01
N CYS A 154 -34.86 -2.09 8.97
CA CYS A 154 -34.89 -0.91 9.83
C CYS A 154 -35.09 0.38 9.03
N PRO A 155 -36.26 0.58 8.39
CA PRO A 155 -36.50 1.76 7.57
C PRO A 155 -36.51 3.03 8.43
N ASP A 156 -35.82 4.08 7.98
CA ASP A 156 -35.76 5.40 8.62
C ASP A 156 -35.27 5.36 10.09
N SER A 157 -34.46 4.36 10.44
CA SER A 157 -33.97 4.17 11.80
C SER A 157 -33.07 5.32 12.25
N GLU A 158 -33.41 5.94 13.38
CA GLU A 158 -32.63 7.04 13.96
C GLU A 158 -31.46 6.52 14.84
N ALA A 159 -30.59 7.42 15.27
CA ALA A 159 -29.64 7.12 16.33
C ALA A 159 -30.39 6.59 17.57
N PHE A 160 -29.85 5.55 18.21
CA PHE A 160 -30.44 4.84 19.36
C PHE A 160 -31.68 3.98 19.12
N ASP A 161 -32.10 3.74 17.87
CA ASP A 161 -33.20 2.83 17.57
C ASP A 161 -32.81 1.36 17.88
N PRO A 162 -33.57 0.63 18.72
CA PRO A 162 -33.33 -0.77 19.03
C PRO A 162 -33.30 -1.69 17.81
N CYS A 163 -33.95 -1.30 16.70
CA CYS A 163 -33.95 -2.07 15.47
C CYS A 163 -32.52 -2.41 14.99
N ARG A 164 -31.59 -1.47 15.17
CA ARG A 164 -30.17 -1.61 14.77
C ARG A 164 -29.47 -2.75 15.49
N ASP A 165 -29.88 -3.02 16.73
CA ASP A 165 -29.40 -4.17 17.50
C ASP A 165 -30.19 -5.44 17.17
N GLU A 166 -31.51 -5.35 17.01
CA GLU A 166 -32.38 -6.51 16.77
C GLU A 166 -32.12 -7.18 15.42
N VAL A 167 -31.86 -6.40 14.38
CA VAL A 167 -31.62 -6.92 13.02
C VAL A 167 -30.43 -7.85 12.95
N LEU A 168 -29.37 -7.58 13.72
CA LEU A 168 -28.15 -8.38 13.81
C LEU A 168 -28.42 -9.81 14.31
N ASP A 169 -29.49 -10.00 15.08
CA ASP A 169 -29.87 -11.30 15.62
C ASP A 169 -30.74 -12.14 14.71
N THR A 170 -31.22 -11.57 13.60
CA THR A 170 -32.11 -12.26 12.67
C THR A 170 -31.43 -13.47 12.00
N PRO A 171 -32.19 -14.56 11.73
CA PRO A 171 -31.65 -15.70 11.00
C PRO A 171 -31.09 -15.34 9.62
N THR A 172 -31.70 -14.35 8.95
CA THR A 172 -31.26 -13.90 7.62
C THR A 172 -29.90 -13.23 7.65
N VAL A 173 -29.65 -12.29 8.57
CA VAL A 173 -28.33 -11.66 8.73
C VAL A 173 -27.26 -12.71 9.03
N LYS A 174 -27.55 -13.64 9.96
CA LYS A 174 -26.62 -14.74 10.31
C LYS A 174 -26.34 -15.65 9.11
N GLN A 175 -27.36 -15.97 8.31
CA GLN A 175 -27.22 -16.79 7.11
C GLN A 175 -26.39 -16.10 6.03
N LEU A 176 -26.65 -14.81 5.75
CA LEU A 176 -25.92 -14.05 4.73
C LEU A 176 -24.46 -13.83 5.12
N ARG A 177 -24.17 -13.53 6.40
CA ARG A 177 -22.79 -13.48 6.91
C ARG A 177 -22.08 -14.82 6.72
N GLN A 178 -22.72 -15.94 7.09
CA GLN A 178 -22.12 -17.26 6.89
C GLN A 178 -21.87 -17.55 5.41
N ALA A 179 -22.83 -17.24 4.53
CA ALA A 179 -22.68 -17.44 3.09
C ALA A 179 -21.52 -16.61 2.51
N GLY A 180 -21.33 -15.37 2.98
CA GLY A 180 -20.19 -14.53 2.61
C GLY A 180 -18.85 -15.12 3.05
N ARG A 181 -18.74 -15.58 4.31
CA ARG A 181 -17.54 -16.26 4.81
C ARG A 181 -17.22 -17.52 4.02
N ASP A 182 -18.21 -18.36 3.76
CA ASP A 182 -18.03 -19.61 3.02
C ASP A 182 -17.59 -19.33 1.57
N ALA A 183 -18.18 -18.33 0.92
CA ALA A 183 -17.83 -17.93 -0.45
C ALA A 183 -16.38 -17.40 -0.53
N LEU A 184 -15.99 -16.54 0.40
CA LEU A 184 -14.63 -15.99 0.45
C LEU A 184 -13.59 -17.08 0.80
N THR A 185 -13.93 -17.97 1.74
CA THR A 185 -13.07 -19.13 2.09
C THR A 185 -12.82 -19.99 0.87
N ALA A 186 -13.86 -20.34 0.11
CA ALA A 186 -13.72 -21.10 -1.12
C ALA A 186 -12.88 -20.37 -2.18
N ALA A 187 -13.06 -19.05 -2.32
CA ALA A 187 -12.33 -18.25 -3.31
C ALA A 187 -10.84 -18.04 -2.96
N THR A 188 -10.45 -18.26 -1.70
CA THR A 188 -9.09 -18.03 -1.17
C THR A 188 -8.33 -19.33 -0.85
N GLU A 189 -8.88 -20.50 -1.21
CA GLU A 189 -8.24 -21.81 -0.94
C GLU A 189 -6.84 -21.95 -1.56
N GLY A 190 -6.56 -21.23 -2.64
CA GLY A 190 -5.28 -21.27 -3.36
C GLY A 190 -4.20 -20.36 -2.79
N LEU A 191 -4.49 -19.54 -1.77
CA LEU A 191 -3.54 -18.64 -1.15
C LEU A 191 -2.72 -19.33 -0.05
N ASP A 192 -1.52 -18.81 0.19
CA ASP A 192 -0.72 -19.16 1.36
C ASP A 192 -1.44 -18.77 2.66
N GLU A 193 -1.08 -19.39 3.78
CA GLU A 193 -1.82 -19.28 5.04
C GLU A 193 -1.95 -17.82 5.51
N GLU A 194 -0.85 -17.06 5.59
CA GLU A 194 -0.89 -15.69 6.13
C GLU A 194 -1.66 -14.72 5.21
N PRO A 195 -1.41 -14.66 3.88
CA PRO A 195 -2.24 -13.88 2.98
C PRO A 195 -3.72 -14.29 3.04
N ARG A 196 -4.02 -15.58 3.14
CA ARG A 196 -5.40 -16.07 3.28
C ARG A 196 -6.05 -15.57 4.56
N GLN A 197 -5.37 -15.65 5.71
CA GLN A 197 -5.92 -15.17 6.98
C GLN A 197 -6.18 -13.66 6.94
N LEU A 198 -5.29 -12.88 6.33
CA LEU A 198 -5.47 -11.44 6.15
C LEU A 198 -6.73 -11.14 5.30
N VAL A 199 -6.92 -11.83 4.17
CA VAL A 199 -8.14 -11.66 3.35
C VAL A 199 -9.40 -12.10 4.07
N LEU A 200 -9.36 -13.21 4.80
CA LEU A 200 -10.51 -13.68 5.57
C LEU A 200 -10.91 -12.71 6.68
N ALA A 201 -9.94 -12.10 7.37
CA ALA A 201 -10.19 -11.09 8.38
C ALA A 201 -10.74 -9.79 7.78
N ALA A 202 -10.16 -9.32 6.67
CA ALA A 202 -10.68 -8.16 5.94
C ALA A 202 -12.12 -8.39 5.46
N GLY A 203 -12.40 -9.57 4.88
CA GLY A 203 -13.74 -9.96 4.47
C GLY A 203 -14.73 -10.11 5.62
N GLU A 204 -14.26 -10.53 6.79
CA GLU A 204 -15.09 -10.57 7.98
C GLU A 204 -15.47 -9.17 8.48
N LEU A 205 -14.51 -8.26 8.55
CA LEU A 205 -14.81 -6.87 8.91
C LEU A 205 -15.73 -6.22 7.89
N ARG A 206 -15.57 -6.53 6.60
CA ARG A 206 -16.46 -6.08 5.52
C ARG A 206 -17.90 -6.55 5.73
N LEU A 207 -18.11 -7.83 6.04
CA LEU A 207 -19.43 -8.38 6.36
C LEU A 207 -20.02 -7.79 7.64
N THR A 208 -19.19 -7.53 8.65
CA THR A 208 -19.58 -6.83 9.87
C THR A 208 -20.05 -5.41 9.58
N ALA A 209 -19.33 -4.69 8.71
CA ALA A 209 -19.67 -3.34 8.31
C ALA A 209 -21.00 -3.27 7.55
N GLN A 210 -21.19 -4.16 6.56
CA GLN A 210 -22.44 -4.25 5.80
C GLN A 210 -23.62 -4.80 6.60
N ALA A 211 -23.38 -5.50 7.72
CA ALA A 211 -24.43 -5.89 8.66
C ALA A 211 -24.95 -4.70 9.50
N THR A 212 -24.25 -3.57 9.48
CA THR A 212 -24.52 -2.45 10.38
C THR A 212 -25.22 -1.32 9.65
N LEU A 213 -26.36 -0.91 10.21
CA LEU A 213 -27.12 0.21 9.70
C LEU A 213 -26.51 1.53 10.16
N GLU A 214 -26.17 2.40 9.22
CA GLU A 214 -25.79 3.79 9.51
C GLU A 214 -26.98 4.71 9.23
N PRO A 215 -27.35 5.60 10.17
CA PRO A 215 -28.45 6.53 9.91
C PRO A 215 -28.08 7.45 8.74
N ASN A 216 -29.06 7.86 7.94
CA ASN A 216 -28.86 8.74 6.80
C ASN A 216 -28.51 10.17 7.24
N ALA A 217 -27.28 10.34 7.69
CA ALA A 217 -26.68 11.57 8.19
C ALA A 217 -25.22 11.62 7.76
N GLN A 218 -24.71 12.82 7.51
CA GLN A 218 -23.27 13.02 7.31
C GLN A 218 -22.55 12.82 8.64
N TRP A 219 -21.33 12.26 8.59
CA TRP A 219 -20.47 12.06 9.76
C TRP A 219 -21.09 11.06 10.75
N VAL A 220 -21.18 9.81 10.32
CA VAL A 220 -21.61 8.63 11.09
C VAL A 220 -20.49 7.59 11.08
N GLY A 221 -20.52 6.63 12.00
CA GLY A 221 -19.43 5.68 12.17
C GLY A 221 -18.59 5.90 13.44
N PRO A 222 -17.90 4.85 13.91
CA PRO A 222 -16.90 4.99 14.96
C PRO A 222 -15.69 5.80 14.45
N PRO A 223 -14.94 6.43 15.37
CA PRO A 223 -13.58 6.84 15.07
C PRO A 223 -12.76 5.64 14.60
N THR A 224 -12.11 5.79 13.45
CA THR A 224 -11.33 4.73 12.81
C THR A 224 -10.02 5.29 12.28
N SER A 225 -8.95 4.53 12.46
CA SER A 225 -7.68 4.74 11.74
C SER A 225 -7.33 3.48 10.97
N ILE A 226 -7.00 3.63 9.70
CA ILE A 226 -6.60 2.55 8.80
C ILE A 226 -5.19 2.85 8.33
N VAL A 227 -4.31 1.87 8.50
CA VAL A 227 -2.97 1.86 7.92
C VAL A 227 -2.84 0.59 7.09
N VAL A 228 -2.51 0.77 5.82
CA VAL A 228 -2.12 -0.31 4.93
C VAL A 228 -0.69 -0.04 4.53
N ASP A 229 0.24 -0.89 4.94
CA ASP A 229 1.63 -0.82 4.51
C ASP A 229 2.03 -2.11 3.80
N TYR A 230 2.77 -1.99 2.70
CA TYR A 230 3.34 -3.16 2.06
C TYR A 230 4.71 -2.86 1.47
N ARG A 231 5.54 -3.90 1.39
CA ARG A 231 6.86 -3.85 0.79
C ARG A 231 6.88 -4.62 -0.53
N LEU A 232 7.33 -3.93 -1.58
CA LEU A 232 7.81 -4.57 -2.79
C LEU A 232 9.31 -4.79 -2.62
N ASP A 233 9.71 -6.02 -2.29
CA ASP A 233 11.11 -6.42 -2.28
C ASP A 233 11.70 -6.48 -3.71
N ASP A 234 13.00 -6.77 -3.84
CA ASP A 234 13.67 -6.76 -5.14
C ASP A 234 13.00 -7.67 -6.18
N ALA A 235 12.57 -8.86 -5.74
CA ALA A 235 11.91 -9.83 -6.59
C ALA A 235 10.47 -9.40 -6.90
N ALA A 236 9.71 -8.93 -5.91
CA ALA A 236 8.36 -8.42 -6.08
C ALA A 236 8.34 -7.22 -7.05
N LEU A 237 9.26 -6.28 -6.86
CA LEU A 237 9.41 -5.10 -7.71
C LEU A 237 9.77 -5.48 -9.15
N ALA A 238 10.66 -6.46 -9.33
CA ALA A 238 10.97 -7.00 -10.64
C ALA A 238 9.75 -7.68 -11.29
N ARG A 239 8.96 -8.45 -10.54
CA ARG A 239 7.74 -9.10 -11.05
C ARG A 239 6.71 -8.05 -11.47
N VAL A 240 6.42 -7.09 -10.60
CA VAL A 240 5.53 -5.95 -10.91
C VAL A 240 6.01 -5.29 -12.20
N LEU A 241 7.24 -4.78 -12.26
CA LEU A 241 7.67 -3.96 -13.39
C LEU A 241 8.04 -4.73 -14.66
N LEU A 242 8.45 -5.99 -14.59
CA LEU A 242 8.95 -6.73 -15.75
C LEU A 242 7.95 -7.76 -16.28
N ASP A 243 7.17 -8.40 -15.41
CA ASP A 243 6.25 -9.46 -15.80
C ASP A 243 4.86 -8.92 -16.17
N HIS A 244 4.49 -7.74 -15.68
CA HIS A 244 3.24 -7.06 -16.03
C HIS A 244 3.44 -5.94 -17.04
N ASP A 245 2.47 -5.77 -17.94
CA ASP A 245 2.46 -4.66 -18.90
C ASP A 245 1.45 -3.57 -18.51
N ALA A 246 1.30 -2.57 -19.39
CA ALA A 246 0.37 -1.47 -19.17
C ALA A 246 -1.09 -1.93 -19.09
N ALA A 247 -1.48 -2.96 -19.85
CA ALA A 247 -2.85 -3.48 -19.87
C ALA A 247 -3.17 -4.25 -18.59
N ASP A 248 -2.19 -4.94 -18.01
CA ASP A 248 -2.32 -5.55 -16.68
C ASP A 248 -2.58 -4.47 -15.62
N PHE A 249 -1.79 -3.38 -15.65
CA PHE A 249 -2.00 -2.24 -14.76
C PHE A 249 -3.36 -1.55 -14.98
N GLU A 250 -3.79 -1.34 -16.23
CA GLU A 250 -5.13 -0.83 -16.55
C GLU A 250 -6.22 -1.73 -15.97
N THR A 251 -6.02 -3.05 -16.02
CA THR A 251 -6.97 -4.03 -15.48
C THR A 251 -7.04 -3.95 -13.95
N ALA A 252 -5.89 -3.87 -13.28
CA ALA A 252 -5.82 -3.69 -11.82
C ALA A 252 -6.52 -2.40 -11.38
N LEU A 253 -6.19 -1.29 -12.04
CA LEU A 253 -6.76 0.03 -11.77
C LEU A 253 -8.28 0.07 -11.97
N ASN A 254 -8.77 -0.45 -13.09
CA ASN A 254 -10.21 -0.54 -13.35
C ASN A 254 -10.92 -1.48 -12.37
N THR A 255 -10.27 -2.53 -11.90
CA THR A 255 -10.87 -3.46 -10.94
C THR A 255 -11.10 -2.78 -9.60
N TYR A 256 -10.12 -2.00 -9.12
CA TYR A 256 -10.28 -1.23 -7.89
C TYR A 256 -11.31 -0.10 -8.04
N LEU A 257 -11.26 0.70 -9.12
CA LEU A 257 -12.26 1.77 -9.37
C LEU A 257 -13.70 1.24 -9.34
N LYS A 258 -13.95 0.09 -9.99
CA LYS A 258 -15.27 -0.55 -9.99
C LYS A 258 -15.74 -1.03 -8.63
N ALA A 259 -14.81 -1.31 -7.71
CA ALA A 259 -15.14 -1.74 -6.37
C ALA A 259 -15.40 -0.53 -5.47
N ALA A 260 -14.55 0.49 -5.55
CA ALA A 260 -14.65 1.67 -4.72
C ALA A 260 -15.82 2.59 -5.10
N GLU A 261 -16.15 2.72 -6.39
CA GLU A 261 -17.14 3.71 -6.86
C GLU A 261 -18.54 3.14 -7.13
N VAL A 262 -18.74 1.81 -7.06
CA VAL A 262 -20.05 1.22 -7.34
C VAL A 262 -21.01 1.46 -6.17
N ASP A 263 -22.27 1.79 -6.48
CA ASP A 263 -23.32 1.79 -5.47
C ASP A 263 -23.64 0.34 -5.06
N ARG A 264 -23.31 -0.03 -3.83
CA ARG A 264 -23.46 -1.40 -3.30
C ARG A 264 -24.93 -1.73 -2.96
N MET A 265 -25.80 -0.73 -2.91
CA MET A 265 -27.23 -0.86 -2.63
C MET A 265 -28.07 -1.12 -3.87
N ASP A 266 -27.48 -0.95 -5.06
CA ASP A 266 -28.16 -1.19 -6.32
C ASP A 266 -28.39 -2.67 -6.64
N GLY A 267 -29.35 -2.94 -7.52
CA GLY A 267 -29.57 -4.29 -8.02
C GLY A 267 -28.40 -4.77 -8.89
N PRO A 268 -28.20 -6.09 -9.06
CA PRO A 268 -27.06 -6.62 -9.84
C PRO A 268 -26.93 -6.07 -11.27
N SER A 269 -28.04 -5.72 -11.92
CA SER A 269 -28.04 -5.13 -13.26
C SER A 269 -27.65 -3.65 -13.27
N GLU A 270 -28.04 -2.90 -12.24
CA GLU A 270 -27.72 -1.48 -12.07
C GLU A 270 -26.24 -1.34 -11.71
N MET A 271 -25.77 -2.10 -10.72
CA MET A 271 -24.34 -2.22 -10.39
C MET A 271 -23.46 -2.56 -11.62
N ALA A 272 -23.92 -3.47 -12.48
CA ALA A 272 -23.17 -3.83 -13.69
C ALA A 272 -23.09 -2.66 -14.68
N ALA A 273 -24.18 -1.90 -14.85
CA ALA A 273 -24.20 -0.71 -15.70
C ALA A 273 -23.33 0.41 -15.12
N ASP A 274 -23.37 0.60 -13.81
CA ASP A 274 -22.54 1.59 -13.10
C ASP A 274 -21.07 1.29 -13.25
N ARG A 275 -20.66 0.04 -13.09
CA ARG A 275 -19.27 -0.40 -13.34
C ARG A 275 -18.79 -0.13 -14.76
N GLU A 276 -19.68 -0.24 -15.75
CA GLU A 276 -19.35 0.14 -17.14
C GLU A 276 -19.22 1.66 -17.29
N ALA A 277 -20.07 2.43 -16.61
CA ALA A 277 -20.03 3.90 -16.60
C ALA A 277 -18.75 4.43 -15.93
N ILE A 278 -18.38 3.90 -14.76
CA ILE A 278 -17.16 4.22 -14.01
C ILE A 278 -15.92 4.08 -14.90
N VAL A 279 -15.80 2.94 -15.63
CA VAL A 279 -14.67 2.73 -16.55
C VAL A 279 -14.68 3.72 -17.71
N ALA A 280 -15.86 4.01 -18.27
CA ALA A 280 -15.98 4.95 -19.37
C ALA A 280 -15.54 6.37 -18.94
N ASP A 281 -15.97 6.81 -17.76
CA ASP A 281 -15.68 8.11 -17.19
C ASP A 281 -14.21 8.24 -16.78
N ALA A 282 -13.63 7.19 -16.19
CA ALA A 282 -12.23 7.14 -15.78
C ALA A 282 -11.25 6.86 -16.94
N SER A 283 -11.72 6.55 -18.15
CA SER A 283 -10.89 6.06 -19.27
C SER A 283 -9.65 6.91 -19.59
N LYS A 284 -9.76 8.24 -19.48
CA LYS A 284 -8.62 9.16 -19.72
C LYS A 284 -7.59 9.09 -18.60
N LEU A 285 -8.03 9.04 -17.34
CA LEU A 285 -7.15 8.86 -16.18
C LEU A 285 -6.45 7.51 -16.30
N VAL A 286 -7.20 6.44 -16.58
CA VAL A 286 -6.65 5.08 -16.68
C VAL A 286 -5.57 5.00 -17.76
N ALA A 287 -5.84 5.55 -18.95
CA ALA A 287 -4.86 5.59 -20.03
C ALA A 287 -3.61 6.43 -19.69
N ALA A 288 -3.78 7.52 -18.94
CA ALA A 288 -2.66 8.35 -18.50
C ALA A 288 -1.78 7.64 -17.47
N ALA A 289 -2.40 7.01 -16.47
CA ALA A 289 -1.71 6.23 -15.43
C ALA A 289 -1.00 5.00 -16.03
N ALA A 290 -1.65 4.29 -16.95
CA ALA A 290 -1.05 3.17 -17.68
C ALA A 290 0.16 3.56 -18.51
N LYS A 291 0.15 4.77 -19.08
CA LYS A 291 1.32 5.31 -19.78
C LYS A 291 2.47 5.57 -18.81
N VAL A 292 2.22 6.18 -17.65
CA VAL A 292 3.24 6.37 -16.61
C VAL A 292 3.84 5.01 -16.20
N TYR A 293 2.99 4.03 -15.94
CA TYR A 293 3.41 2.67 -15.63
C TYR A 293 4.32 2.09 -16.73
N ALA A 294 3.91 2.18 -18.00
CA ALA A 294 4.67 1.69 -19.13
C ALA A 294 6.04 2.37 -19.27
N ASP A 295 6.09 3.70 -19.10
CA ASP A 295 7.31 4.49 -19.20
C ASP A 295 8.32 4.08 -18.10
N GLN A 296 7.84 3.91 -16.86
CA GLN A 296 8.69 3.49 -15.73
C GLN A 296 9.11 2.03 -15.81
N ARG A 297 8.22 1.13 -16.24
CA ARG A 297 8.56 -0.26 -16.59
C ARG A 297 9.70 -0.32 -17.60
N ASN A 298 9.62 0.48 -18.68
CA ASN A 298 10.66 0.51 -19.70
C ASN A 298 11.99 1.02 -19.11
N HIS A 299 11.95 2.05 -18.26
CA HIS A 299 13.13 2.57 -17.59
C HIS A 299 13.75 1.53 -16.65
N TYR A 300 12.95 0.87 -15.81
CA TYR A 300 13.40 -0.20 -14.93
C TYR A 300 14.04 -1.35 -15.71
N GLY A 301 13.39 -1.78 -16.80
CA GLY A 301 13.92 -2.81 -17.69
C GLY A 301 15.25 -2.45 -18.35
N GLN A 302 15.49 -1.18 -18.67
CA GLN A 302 16.80 -0.71 -19.18
C GLN A 302 17.90 -0.82 -18.11
N ILE A 303 17.58 -0.52 -16.85
CA ILE A 303 18.54 -0.63 -15.74
C ILE A 303 18.89 -2.10 -15.50
N VAL A 304 17.89 -2.99 -15.42
CA VAL A 304 18.11 -4.44 -15.26
C VAL A 304 18.87 -5.03 -16.46
N ALA A 305 18.58 -4.56 -17.68
CA ALA A 305 19.34 -4.98 -18.86
C ALA A 305 20.79 -4.50 -18.82
N ALA A 306 21.06 -3.32 -18.23
CA ALA A 306 22.41 -2.83 -18.03
C ALA A 306 23.17 -3.65 -16.99
N GLU A 307 22.54 -4.09 -15.89
CA GLU A 307 23.14 -5.00 -14.91
C GLU A 307 23.60 -6.31 -15.57
N ARG A 308 22.78 -6.85 -16.48
CA ARG A 308 23.06 -8.10 -17.21
C ARG A 308 23.91 -7.91 -18.47
N TRP A 309 24.37 -6.70 -18.74
CA TRP A 309 25.11 -6.42 -19.96
C TRP A 309 26.53 -6.98 -19.88
N VAL A 310 26.93 -7.76 -20.89
CA VAL A 310 28.28 -8.27 -21.06
C VAL A 310 28.96 -7.48 -22.17
N MET A 311 30.16 -6.95 -21.90
CA MET A 311 30.96 -6.25 -22.92
C MET A 311 31.30 -7.20 -24.07
N PRO A 312 30.83 -6.96 -25.31
CA PRO A 312 31.12 -7.87 -26.42
C PRO A 312 32.60 -7.97 -26.75
N GLN A 313 33.37 -6.90 -26.51
CA GLN A 313 34.82 -6.89 -26.73
C GLN A 313 35.61 -7.52 -25.59
N HIS A 314 34.99 -7.68 -24.41
CA HIS A 314 35.61 -8.18 -23.19
C HIS A 314 34.66 -9.13 -22.41
N PRO A 315 34.22 -10.25 -23.03
CA PRO A 315 33.30 -11.18 -22.38
C PRO A 315 33.90 -11.84 -21.13
N GLU A 316 35.22 -11.85 -20.99
CA GLU A 316 35.94 -12.32 -19.80
C GLU A 316 35.66 -11.49 -18.54
N LEU A 317 35.13 -10.26 -18.68
CA LEU A 317 34.76 -9.41 -17.54
C LEU A 317 33.40 -9.80 -16.93
N GLY A 318 32.65 -10.71 -17.57
CA GLY A 318 31.31 -11.09 -17.13
C GLY A 318 30.28 -9.99 -17.36
N GLU A 319 29.13 -10.14 -16.69
CA GLU A 319 28.11 -9.10 -16.62
C GLU A 319 28.64 -7.90 -15.84
N LEU A 320 28.19 -6.68 -16.17
CA LEU A 320 28.50 -5.49 -15.38
C LEU A 320 28.11 -5.68 -13.90
N GLY A 321 26.97 -6.36 -13.68
CA GLY A 321 26.39 -6.62 -12.39
C GLY A 321 26.06 -5.33 -11.63
N SER A 322 25.77 -5.50 -10.34
CA SER A 322 25.38 -4.40 -9.44
C SER A 322 26.52 -3.39 -9.17
N ARG A 323 27.75 -3.70 -9.58
CA ARG A 323 28.93 -2.82 -9.42
C ARG A 323 28.95 -1.65 -10.42
N ALA A 324 28.10 -1.68 -11.44
CA ALA A 324 27.98 -0.58 -12.39
C ALA A 324 27.40 0.68 -11.73
N ILE A 325 27.80 1.83 -12.29
CA ILE A 325 27.39 3.16 -11.86
C ILE A 325 26.60 3.79 -13.00
N GLU A 326 25.37 4.20 -12.71
CA GLU A 326 24.61 5.10 -13.57
C GLU A 326 25.17 6.51 -13.39
N ILE A 327 25.43 7.20 -14.50
CA ILE A 327 25.71 8.63 -14.51
C ILE A 327 24.58 9.31 -15.26
N ARG A 328 23.73 10.04 -14.52
CA ARG A 328 22.61 10.80 -15.09
C ARG A 328 23.01 12.26 -15.23
N PHE A 329 22.75 12.82 -16.41
CA PHE A 329 22.93 14.24 -16.66
C PHE A 329 21.58 14.90 -16.88
N PRO A 330 21.16 15.85 -16.04
CA PRO A 330 19.96 16.63 -16.31
C PRO A 330 20.17 17.50 -17.55
N VAL A 331 19.06 17.83 -18.20
CA VAL A 331 19.03 18.71 -19.36
C VAL A 331 18.11 19.89 -19.10
N ASP A 332 18.48 21.06 -19.60
CA ASP A 332 17.64 22.26 -19.51
C ASP A 332 16.47 22.23 -20.52
N SER A 333 15.68 23.30 -20.54
CA SER A 333 14.56 23.46 -21.48
C SER A 333 14.97 23.43 -22.96
N ASP A 334 16.22 23.75 -23.26
CA ASP A 334 16.81 23.71 -24.60
C ASP A 334 17.48 22.35 -24.91
N ARG A 335 17.35 21.37 -24.01
CA ARG A 335 17.99 20.05 -24.05
C ARG A 335 19.52 20.10 -23.96
N THR A 336 20.07 21.17 -23.41
CA THR A 336 21.50 21.29 -23.12
C THR A 336 21.83 20.52 -21.85
N VAL A 337 22.90 19.74 -21.89
CA VAL A 337 23.36 18.96 -20.74
C VAL A 337 23.93 19.88 -19.66
N ILE A 338 23.42 19.76 -18.44
CA ILE A 338 23.90 20.48 -17.27
C ILE A 338 24.87 19.58 -16.51
N TYR A 339 26.14 19.61 -16.90
CA TYR A 339 27.18 18.73 -16.33
C TYR A 339 27.39 18.91 -14.83
N GLU A 340 27.14 20.12 -14.30
CA GLU A 340 27.36 20.46 -12.89
C GLU A 340 26.35 19.78 -11.95
N GLU A 341 25.23 19.32 -12.50
CA GLU A 341 24.18 18.62 -11.77
C GLU A 341 24.18 17.11 -12.08
N ALA A 342 25.27 16.59 -12.66
CA ALA A 342 25.40 15.17 -12.93
C ALA A 342 25.41 14.36 -11.63
N VAL A 343 24.60 13.31 -11.58
CA VAL A 343 24.50 12.42 -10.42
C VAL A 343 25.07 11.06 -10.80
N ALA A 344 25.94 10.52 -9.95
CA ALA A 344 26.46 9.17 -10.04
C ALA A 344 25.82 8.31 -8.93
N ARG A 345 25.30 7.13 -9.29
CA ARG A 345 24.65 6.21 -8.34
C ARG A 345 24.80 4.76 -8.75
N SER A 346 24.62 3.83 -7.82
CA SER A 346 24.57 2.40 -8.15
C SER A 346 23.32 2.06 -8.96
N LEU A 347 23.35 0.96 -9.72
CA LEU A 347 22.17 0.50 -10.46
C LEU A 347 21.03 0.09 -9.52
N ALA A 348 21.32 -0.47 -8.33
CA ALA A 348 20.32 -0.75 -7.30
C ALA A 348 19.62 0.53 -6.82
N GLN A 349 20.38 1.63 -6.61
CA GLN A 349 19.80 2.92 -6.27
C GLN A 349 18.96 3.48 -7.41
N ALA A 350 19.37 3.30 -8.67
CA ALA A 350 18.58 3.70 -9.82
C ALA A 350 17.26 2.91 -9.93
N ARG A 351 17.28 1.60 -9.65
CA ARG A 351 16.08 0.74 -9.60
C ARG A 351 15.09 1.20 -8.53
N SER A 352 15.58 1.46 -7.32
CA SER A 352 14.74 1.97 -6.23
C SER A 352 14.14 3.35 -6.57
N GLN A 353 14.95 4.23 -7.18
CA GLN A 353 14.47 5.55 -7.57
C GLN A 353 13.38 5.48 -8.67
N VAL A 354 13.54 4.63 -9.68
CA VAL A 354 12.51 4.42 -10.72
C VAL A 354 11.20 3.95 -10.10
N ALA A 355 11.28 3.07 -9.09
CA ALA A 355 10.11 2.57 -8.39
C ALA A 355 9.43 3.64 -7.53
N THR A 356 10.18 4.52 -6.85
CA THR A 356 9.59 5.67 -6.14
C THR A 356 9.04 6.72 -7.09
N GLU A 357 9.71 6.99 -8.22
CA GLU A 357 9.24 7.93 -9.25
C GLU A 357 7.94 7.41 -9.91
N LEU A 358 7.78 6.09 -10.04
CA LEU A 358 6.52 5.47 -10.46
C LEU A 358 5.38 5.82 -9.52
N VAL A 359 5.55 5.60 -8.21
CA VAL A 359 4.51 5.92 -7.22
C VAL A 359 4.13 7.39 -7.30
N ASP A 360 5.12 8.29 -7.29
CA ASP A 360 4.89 9.73 -7.32
C ASP A 360 4.16 10.17 -8.59
N GLN A 361 4.61 9.71 -9.77
CA GLN A 361 3.98 10.09 -11.05
C GLN A 361 2.58 9.50 -11.22
N LEU A 362 2.33 8.31 -10.68
CA LEU A 362 1.00 7.72 -10.68
C LEU A 362 0.04 8.56 -9.81
N ILE A 363 0.46 8.93 -8.59
CA ILE A 363 -0.34 9.77 -7.69
C ILE A 363 -0.61 11.14 -8.33
N ASP A 364 0.40 11.78 -8.93
CA ASP A 364 0.24 13.06 -9.60
C ASP A 364 -0.78 13.00 -10.75
N VAL A 365 -0.76 11.93 -11.55
CA VAL A 365 -1.70 11.76 -12.68
C VAL A 365 -3.11 11.45 -12.19
N THR A 366 -3.26 10.67 -11.12
CA THR A 366 -4.58 10.34 -10.56
C THR A 366 -5.20 11.50 -9.78
N ASP A 367 -4.40 12.37 -9.16
CA ASP A 367 -4.87 13.59 -8.48
C ASP A 367 -5.33 14.66 -9.49
N GLN A 368 -4.53 14.91 -10.54
CA GLN A 368 -4.80 15.95 -11.54
C GLN A 368 -6.07 15.74 -12.36
N SER A 369 -6.61 14.52 -12.39
CA SER A 369 -7.83 14.21 -13.13
C SER A 369 -9.09 14.76 -12.45
N GLY A 370 -9.01 15.11 -11.16
CA GLY A 370 -10.15 15.51 -10.32
C GLY A 370 -11.23 14.42 -10.19
N THR A 371 -10.93 13.18 -10.59
CA THR A 371 -11.87 12.06 -10.60
C THR A 371 -11.71 11.18 -9.37
N SER A 372 -10.49 11.02 -8.86
CA SER A 372 -10.24 10.26 -7.63
C SER A 372 -10.20 11.19 -6.41
N LYS A 373 -10.97 10.85 -5.36
CA LYS A 373 -10.90 11.54 -4.06
C LYS A 373 -9.66 11.14 -3.25
N HIS A 374 -9.12 9.94 -3.51
CA HIS A 374 -8.02 9.31 -2.79
C HIS A 374 -7.02 8.69 -3.78
N PRO A 375 -6.23 9.52 -4.48
CA PRO A 375 -5.28 9.06 -5.50
C PRO A 375 -4.27 8.04 -4.94
N GLU A 376 -3.89 8.17 -3.68
CA GLU A 376 -3.00 7.25 -2.98
C GLU A 376 -3.56 5.83 -2.85
N GLN A 377 -4.85 5.68 -2.52
CA GLN A 377 -5.52 4.38 -2.40
C GLN A 377 -5.58 3.72 -3.78
N LEU A 378 -5.98 4.49 -4.78
CA LEU A 378 -6.07 4.03 -6.17
C LEU A 378 -4.73 3.48 -6.68
N VAL A 379 -3.62 4.16 -6.38
CA VAL A 379 -2.28 3.69 -6.78
C VAL A 379 -1.83 2.50 -5.95
N ALA A 380 -2.01 2.55 -4.62
CA ALA A 380 -1.57 1.49 -3.72
C ALA A 380 -2.23 0.14 -4.03
N TYR A 381 -3.55 0.12 -4.12
CA TYR A 381 -4.28 -1.13 -4.35
C TYR A 381 -4.07 -1.68 -5.77
N SER A 382 -3.86 -0.80 -6.76
CA SER A 382 -3.53 -1.24 -8.12
C SER A 382 -2.14 -1.88 -8.21
N LEU A 383 -1.14 -1.31 -7.54
CA LEU A 383 0.21 -1.90 -7.48
C LEU A 383 0.23 -3.18 -6.63
N LEU A 384 -0.51 -3.21 -5.52
CA LEU A 384 -0.66 -4.42 -4.71
C LEU A 384 -1.30 -5.56 -5.52
N ALA A 385 -2.33 -5.27 -6.33
CA ALA A 385 -2.97 -6.27 -7.19
C ALA A 385 -2.07 -6.85 -8.30
N LEU A 386 -0.97 -6.17 -8.64
CA LEU A 386 0.07 -6.71 -9.54
C LEU A 386 1.14 -7.52 -8.79
N THR A 387 1.08 -7.55 -7.46
CA THR A 387 2.04 -8.29 -6.63
C THR A 387 1.55 -9.73 -6.46
N PRO A 388 2.32 -10.75 -6.89
CA PRO A 388 1.91 -12.13 -6.67
C PRO A 388 1.74 -12.43 -5.20
N ALA A 389 0.72 -13.23 -4.82
CA ALA A 389 0.44 -13.55 -3.43
C ALA A 389 1.63 -14.15 -2.67
N SER A 390 2.50 -14.91 -3.34
CA SER A 390 3.72 -15.46 -2.74
C SER A 390 4.78 -14.42 -2.43
N SER A 391 4.70 -13.21 -3.00
CA SER A 391 5.62 -12.08 -2.78
C SER A 391 5.01 -10.95 -1.95
N ILE A 392 3.84 -11.16 -1.36
CA ILE A 392 3.19 -10.14 -0.54
C ILE A 392 3.92 -10.02 0.80
N ASP A 393 4.25 -8.80 1.17
CA ASP A 393 4.70 -8.40 2.50
C ASP A 393 3.83 -7.19 2.88
N LEU A 394 2.79 -7.44 3.67
CA LEU A 394 1.66 -6.51 3.85
C LEU A 394 1.19 -6.51 5.31
N ARG A 395 1.03 -5.33 5.88
CA ARG A 395 0.29 -5.09 7.11
C ARG A 395 -1.03 -4.37 6.84
N LEU A 396 -2.07 -4.83 7.51
CA LEU A 396 -3.35 -4.14 7.64
C LEU A 396 -3.59 -3.87 9.13
N ASP A 397 -3.59 -2.58 9.49
CA ASP A 397 -3.91 -2.10 10.83
C ASP A 397 -5.19 -1.24 10.73
N VAL A 398 -6.26 -1.70 11.36
CA VAL A 398 -7.55 -1.02 11.43
C VAL A 398 -7.86 -0.83 12.91
N ASP A 399 -7.66 0.37 13.42
CA ASP A 399 -8.01 0.72 14.79
C ASP A 399 -9.41 1.32 14.82
N LEU A 400 -10.31 0.71 15.58
CA LEU A 400 -11.72 1.08 15.71
C LEU A 400 -12.03 1.44 17.17
N ASP A 401 -12.32 2.71 17.43
CA ASP A 401 -12.80 3.15 18.73
C ASP A 401 -14.32 3.00 18.79
N VAL A 402 -14.76 1.91 19.39
CA VAL A 402 -16.17 1.63 19.63
C VAL A 402 -16.55 1.84 21.09
N ASP A 403 -15.81 2.64 21.87
CA ASP A 403 -16.19 2.98 23.24
C ASP A 403 -17.26 4.08 23.27
N ASP A 404 -18.30 3.89 24.10
CA ASP A 404 -19.36 4.89 24.21
C ASP A 404 -18.81 6.23 24.71
N THR A 405 -19.22 7.29 24.03
CA THR A 405 -18.95 8.65 24.48
C THR A 405 -20.23 9.27 25.03
N TRP A 406 -20.12 10.46 25.62
CA TRP A 406 -21.30 11.20 26.07
C TRP A 406 -22.16 11.72 24.90
N GLU A 407 -21.64 11.72 23.67
CA GLU A 407 -22.32 12.18 22.45
C GLU A 407 -22.82 11.03 21.55
N GLN A 408 -22.24 9.83 21.65
CA GLN A 408 -22.51 8.72 20.72
C GLN A 408 -22.53 7.36 21.46
N ASP A 409 -23.51 6.53 21.08
CA ASP A 409 -23.64 5.13 21.52
C ASP A 409 -23.20 4.19 20.38
N PHE A 410 -22.21 3.36 20.68
CA PHE A 410 -21.63 2.40 19.75
C PHE A 410 -22.01 0.95 20.09
N SER A 411 -23.06 0.73 20.90
CA SER A 411 -23.54 -0.61 21.29
C SER A 411 -23.74 -1.55 20.10
N HIS A 412 -24.36 -1.04 19.03
CA HIS A 412 -24.67 -1.78 17.82
C HIS A 412 -23.43 -2.13 17.00
N TYR A 413 -22.39 -1.28 16.96
CA TYR A 413 -21.11 -1.63 16.35
C TYR A 413 -20.44 -2.77 17.13
N ARG A 414 -20.40 -2.68 18.48
CA ARG A 414 -19.89 -3.77 19.33
C ARG A 414 -20.71 -5.06 19.16
N LYS A 415 -22.03 -4.94 19.02
CA LYS A 415 -22.93 -6.09 18.82
C LYS A 415 -22.75 -6.72 17.44
N ALA A 416 -22.49 -5.92 16.41
CA ALA A 416 -22.18 -6.41 15.07
C ALA A 416 -20.85 -7.16 15.01
N GLY A 417 -19.94 -6.85 15.96
CA GLY A 417 -18.64 -7.49 16.11
C GLY A 417 -17.50 -6.67 15.50
N TYR A 418 -17.58 -5.34 15.54
CA TYR A 418 -16.45 -4.49 15.19
C TYR A 418 -15.31 -4.73 16.18
N GLU A 419 -14.15 -5.09 15.65
CA GLU A 419 -12.92 -5.31 16.41
C GLU A 419 -11.76 -4.72 15.61
N SER A 420 -10.83 -4.04 16.28
CA SER A 420 -9.60 -3.59 15.65
C SER A 420 -8.81 -4.78 15.11
N LEU A 421 -8.17 -4.60 13.96
CA LEU A 421 -7.34 -5.60 13.30
C LEU A 421 -5.90 -5.08 13.25
N ASP A 422 -4.93 -5.91 13.60
CA ASP A 422 -3.52 -5.65 13.28
C ASP A 422 -2.93 -6.97 12.77
N LEU A 423 -2.87 -7.10 11.46
CA LEU A 423 -2.48 -8.33 10.78
C LEU A 423 -1.33 -8.05 9.84
N TYR A 424 -0.33 -8.92 9.91
CA TYR A 424 0.80 -8.96 8.99
C TYR A 424 0.75 -10.26 8.20
N ALA A 425 0.94 -10.17 6.89
CA ALA A 425 0.98 -11.30 5.99
C ALA A 425 2.26 -11.28 5.16
N GLN A 426 3.00 -12.39 5.21
CA GLN A 426 4.19 -12.62 4.42
C GLN A 426 4.00 -13.84 3.51
N GLY A 427 4.24 -13.64 2.22
CA GLY A 427 4.28 -14.69 1.22
C GLY A 427 5.60 -15.48 1.26
N ASN A 428 5.56 -16.72 0.77
CA ASN A 428 6.71 -17.64 0.86
C ASN A 428 7.94 -17.23 0.03
N ASP A 429 7.78 -16.34 -0.95
CA ASP A 429 8.87 -15.83 -1.81
C ASP A 429 9.44 -14.50 -1.30
N VAL A 430 8.90 -13.92 -0.22
CA VAL A 430 9.41 -12.65 0.31
C VAL A 430 10.83 -12.84 0.82
N SER A 431 11.74 -12.02 0.32
CA SER A 431 13.09 -11.90 0.86
C SER A 431 13.25 -10.52 1.50
N PRO A 432 13.26 -10.41 2.84
CA PRO A 432 13.67 -9.16 3.45
C PRO A 432 15.08 -8.81 2.99
N ILE A 433 15.37 -7.51 2.82
CA ILE A 433 16.76 -7.05 2.74
C ILE A 433 17.41 -7.57 4.01
N ASP A 434 18.27 -8.57 3.88
CA ASP A 434 18.97 -9.14 5.01
C ASP A 434 20.02 -8.12 5.46
N GLY A 435 19.61 -7.23 6.35
CA GLY A 435 20.51 -6.30 7.02
C GLY A 435 21.52 -7.02 7.90
N GLY A 436 21.34 -8.33 8.19
CA GLY A 436 22.11 -9.16 9.12
C GLY A 436 21.98 -8.72 10.59
N LEU A 437 21.99 -7.40 10.81
CA LEU A 437 21.99 -6.67 12.09
C LEU A 437 20.83 -5.67 12.20
N PHE A 438 20.01 -5.50 11.16
CA PHE A 438 18.90 -4.55 11.13
C PHE A 438 17.58 -5.30 10.99
N ASP A 439 16.68 -5.03 11.91
CA ASP A 439 15.26 -5.18 11.68
C ASP A 439 14.80 -3.90 10.94
N ILE A 440 14.39 -4.05 9.69
CA ILE A 440 13.92 -2.92 8.89
C ILE A 440 12.57 -2.41 9.41
N ASP A 441 11.79 -3.27 10.09
CA ASP A 441 10.52 -2.89 10.69
C ASP A 441 10.76 -1.89 11.85
N GLU A 442 11.89 -2.03 12.59
CA GLU A 442 12.33 -1.03 13.58
C GLU A 442 12.80 0.31 12.97
N LEU A 443 13.24 0.33 11.70
CA LEU A 443 13.69 1.55 11.00
C LEU A 443 12.54 2.27 10.29
N ILE A 444 11.52 1.51 9.88
CA ILE A 444 10.33 1.99 9.19
C ILE A 444 9.23 2.39 10.17
N ALA A 445 9.29 1.94 11.43
CA ALA A 445 8.45 2.44 12.51
C ALA A 445 8.66 3.95 12.72
N VAL A 446 7.96 4.76 11.94
CA VAL A 446 7.80 6.19 12.18
C VAL A 446 6.90 6.33 13.41
N PRO A 447 7.33 7.04 14.47
CA PRO A 447 6.49 7.28 15.63
C PRO A 447 5.30 8.19 15.34
#